data_AF-A0A496XWH5-F1
#
_entry.id   AF-A0A496XWH5-F1
#
_cell.length_a   1.000
_cell.length_b   1.000
_cell.length_c   1.000
_cell.angle_alpha   90.00
_cell.angle_beta   90.00
_cell.angle_gamma   90.00
#
_symmetry.space_group_name_H-M   'P 1'
#
loop_
_entity.id
_entity.type
_entity.pdbx_description
1 polymer ?
#
loop_
_entity_poly.entity_id
_entity_poly.type
_entity_poly.pdbx_seq_one_letter_code
_entity_poly.pdbx_strand_id
1 'polypeptide(L)'
;MPIKKELYDKIIENQTLFYDTTDNLRVVVFLLEKTNDYKYIVQASTKFETGNETIKRLKLTLIVLNPIILFLSLIAGILFIKNALKPVAKIVKNVQDIEAKDLSKRIDRINSDDEIDNLIITFNNMLSRLESGFKNIKRFSQNVSHELITPLTIIRGEIEVGLRKKRKHNEYEKILNQALIETKTLQKSIDNLLFLYSFDKNEIKKSFKEFYLDELVTEIFLEKQKLSKTRSIILSLININQSQ
;
A
#
# COMPACT_ATOMS: atom_id res chain seq x y z
N MET A 1 3.65 17.13 80.89
CA MET A 1 2.27 16.68 80.62
C MET A 1 2.05 15.36 81.35
N PRO A 2 0.92 15.13 82.05
CA PRO A 2 0.66 13.82 82.64
C PRO A 2 0.42 12.78 81.53
N ILE A 3 1.16 11.67 81.57
CA ILE A 3 1.03 10.55 80.64
C ILE A 3 -0.33 9.88 80.88
N LYS A 4 -1.15 9.71 79.84
CA LYS A 4 -2.42 8.98 79.94
C LYS A 4 -2.15 7.54 80.38
N LYS A 5 -2.97 6.99 81.28
CA LYS A 5 -2.79 5.67 81.91
C LYS A 5 -2.61 4.53 80.90
N GLU A 6 -3.27 4.61 79.75
CA GLU A 6 -3.17 3.65 78.64
C GLU A 6 -1.79 3.59 77.96
N LEU A 7 -1.02 4.68 78.00
CA LEU A 7 0.36 4.71 77.51
C LEU A 7 1.34 4.11 78.53
N TYR A 8 0.98 4.13 79.81
CA TYR A 8 1.83 3.64 80.90
C TYR A 8 2.03 2.12 80.81
N ASP A 9 0.96 1.37 80.52
CA ASP A 9 1.02 -0.09 80.39
C ASP A 9 1.86 -0.52 79.19
N LYS A 10 1.77 0.21 78.07
CA LYS A 10 2.58 -0.06 76.86
C LYS A 10 4.06 0.33 77.00
N ILE A 11 4.39 1.31 77.84
CA ILE A 11 5.79 1.71 78.12
C ILE A 11 6.49 0.63 78.97
N ILE A 12 5.76 0.00 79.90
CA ILE A 12 6.30 -1.08 80.73
C ILE A 12 6.57 -2.34 79.90
N GLU A 13 5.74 -2.62 78.90
CA GLU A 13 5.87 -3.82 78.05
C GLU A 13 6.96 -3.69 76.97
N ASN A 14 7.07 -2.52 76.30
CA ASN A 14 7.95 -2.36 75.14
C ASN A 14 9.25 -1.57 75.40
N GLN A 15 9.48 -1.11 76.64
CA GLN A 15 10.61 -0.29 77.12
C GLN A 15 10.83 1.06 76.41
N THR A 16 10.34 1.22 75.19
CA THR A 16 10.36 2.45 74.38
C THR A 16 9.02 2.61 73.68
N LEU A 17 8.48 3.84 73.69
CA LEU A 17 7.22 4.13 73.00
C LEU A 17 7.33 5.45 72.25
N PHE A 18 7.03 5.39 70.95
CA PHE A 18 6.95 6.54 70.05
C PHE A 18 5.48 6.91 69.88
N TYR A 19 5.10 8.13 70.27
CA TYR A 19 3.79 8.66 69.93
C TYR A 19 3.93 10.09 69.44
N ASP A 20 3.17 10.38 68.39
CA ASP A 20 3.09 11.72 67.82
C ASP A 20 1.92 12.45 68.50
N THR A 21 2.20 13.61 69.11
CA THR A 21 1.21 14.41 69.82
C THR A 21 0.52 15.39 68.86
N THR A 22 -0.68 15.85 69.17
CA THR A 22 -1.47 16.82 68.38
C THR A 22 -0.72 18.13 68.04
N ASP A 23 0.32 18.49 68.80
CA ASP A 23 1.16 19.68 68.59
C ASP A 23 2.46 19.42 67.80
N ASN A 24 2.49 18.42 66.91
CA ASN A 24 3.69 18.03 66.14
C ASN A 24 4.91 17.72 67.01
N LEU A 25 4.70 17.28 68.25
CA LEU A 25 5.78 16.81 69.12
C LEU A 25 5.90 15.30 68.97
N ARG A 26 7.05 14.84 68.50
CA ARG A 26 7.41 13.42 68.60
C ARG A 26 8.01 13.21 69.97
N VAL A 27 7.31 12.43 70.78
CA VAL A 27 7.74 12.11 72.14
C VAL A 27 8.33 10.71 72.14
N VAL A 28 9.53 10.58 72.73
CA VAL A 28 10.12 9.29 73.03
C VAL A 28 10.16 9.14 74.55
N VAL A 29 9.60 8.05 75.03
CA VAL A 29 9.62 7.70 76.44
C VAL A 29 10.49 6.48 76.64
N PHE A 30 11.51 6.61 77.48
CA PHE A 30 12.37 5.50 77.90
C PHE A 30 12.12 5.22 79.38
N LEU A 31 11.99 3.94 79.71
CA LEU A 31 11.96 3.49 81.09
C LEU A 31 13.39 3.14 81.52
N LEU A 32 13.91 3.84 82.54
CA LEU A 32 15.19 3.48 83.13
C LEU A 32 14.93 2.42 84.20
N GLU A 33 15.39 1.20 83.93
CA GLU A 33 15.44 0.15 84.95
C GLU A 33 16.50 0.49 86.00
N LYS A 34 16.31 -0.03 87.21
CA LYS A 34 16.43 0.76 88.43
C LYS A 34 17.47 0.21 89.40
N THR A 35 18.15 1.12 90.08
CA THR A 35 18.81 0.90 91.39
C THR A 35 17.99 1.66 92.45
N ASN A 36 17.40 0.95 93.43
CA ASN A 36 16.54 1.41 94.56
C ASN A 36 15.11 1.95 94.25
N ASP A 37 14.08 1.38 94.93
CA ASP A 37 12.57 1.54 94.93
C ASP A 37 11.75 2.59 94.13
N TYR A 38 12.35 3.38 93.23
CA TYR A 38 11.68 4.29 92.31
C TYR A 38 11.94 3.96 90.82
N LYS A 39 10.88 3.82 90.01
CA LYS A 39 10.98 3.74 88.55
C LYS A 39 10.98 5.16 87.97
N TYR A 40 12.04 5.52 87.25
CA TYR A 40 12.14 6.82 86.59
C TYR A 40 11.73 6.70 85.13
N ILE A 41 10.84 7.58 84.69
CA ILE A 41 10.44 7.71 83.29
C ILE A 41 11.12 8.97 82.76
N VAL A 42 11.95 8.83 81.74
CA VAL A 42 12.54 9.97 81.03
C VAL A 42 11.74 10.18 79.75
N GLN A 43 11.10 11.33 79.66
CA GLN A 43 10.39 11.77 78.47
C GLN A 43 11.24 12.83 77.76
N ALA A 44 11.66 12.54 76.54
CA ALA A 44 12.23 13.53 75.63
C ALA A 44 11.21 13.83 74.54
N SER A 45 10.97 15.11 74.26
CA SER A 45 10.07 15.55 73.20
C SER A 45 10.82 16.48 72.27
N THR A 46 10.76 16.21 70.97
CA THR A 46 11.31 17.08 69.94
C THR A 46 10.21 17.58 69.01
N LYS A 47 10.33 18.83 68.57
CA LYS A 47 9.36 19.48 67.68
C LYS A 47 9.60 18.99 66.26
N PHE A 48 8.67 18.20 65.74
CA PHE A 48 8.68 17.64 64.39
C PHE A 48 8.04 18.64 63.40
N GLU A 49 8.56 19.87 63.33
CA GLU A 49 8.11 20.88 62.35
C GLU A 49 8.88 20.80 61.03
N THR A 50 10.11 20.28 61.06
CA THR A 50 11.04 20.30 59.92
C THR A 50 10.67 19.33 58.78
N GLY A 51 9.85 18.31 59.06
CA GLY A 51 9.37 17.36 58.03
C GLY A 51 8.30 17.95 57.13
N ASN A 52 7.37 18.75 57.68
CA ASN A 52 6.21 19.26 56.95
C ASN A 52 6.57 20.36 55.95
N GLU A 53 7.54 21.22 56.25
CA GLU A 53 7.97 22.26 55.30
C GLU A 53 8.69 21.67 54.09
N THR A 54 9.55 20.67 54.30
CA THR A 54 10.25 19.97 53.23
C THR A 54 9.25 19.25 52.31
N ILE A 55 8.26 18.56 52.88
CA ILE A 55 7.19 17.89 52.12
C ILE A 55 6.32 18.90 51.36
N LYS A 56 5.98 20.05 51.97
CA LYS A 56 5.22 21.11 51.29
C LYS A 56 5.99 21.69 50.10
N ARG A 57 7.28 21.97 50.26
CA ARG A 57 8.13 22.45 49.15
C ARG A 57 8.23 21.43 48.03
N LEU A 58 8.45 20.15 48.36
CA LEU A 58 8.46 19.07 47.36
C LEU A 58 7.12 18.98 46.61
N LYS A 59 5.99 19.00 47.32
CA LYS A 59 4.64 18.99 46.70
C LYS A 59 4.45 20.20 45.78
N LEU A 60 4.85 21.40 46.20
CA LEU A 60 4.70 22.61 45.42
C LEU A 60 5.58 22.57 44.15
N THR A 61 6.84 22.15 44.28
CA THR A 61 7.73 21.95 43.12
C THR A 61 7.13 20.93 42.15
N LEU A 62 6.59 19.81 42.62
CA LEU A 62 5.96 18.81 41.76
C LEU A 62 4.70 19.34 41.07
N ILE A 63 3.83 20.06 41.79
CA ILE A 63 2.58 20.64 41.24
C ILE A 63 2.89 21.70 40.18
N VAL A 64 4.00 22.43 40.28
CA VAL A 64 4.40 23.44 39.29
C VAL A 64 5.17 22.81 38.13
N LEU A 65 6.13 21.92 38.41
CA LEU A 65 7.05 21.39 37.39
C LEU A 65 6.36 20.37 36.48
N ASN A 66 5.51 19.50 37.02
CA ASN A 66 4.79 18.49 36.22
C ASN A 66 3.95 19.10 35.09
N PRO A 67 3.05 20.08 35.32
CA PRO A 67 2.27 20.66 34.23
C PRO A 67 3.15 21.39 33.21
N ILE A 68 4.27 22.00 33.64
CA ILE A 68 5.22 22.63 32.71
C ILE A 68 5.84 21.58 31.79
N ILE A 69 6.34 20.47 32.34
CA ILE A 69 6.93 19.39 31.54
C ILE A 69 5.88 18.76 30.62
N LEU A 70 4.66 18.53 31.12
CA LEU A 70 3.56 18.00 30.31
C LEU A 70 3.20 18.94 29.17
N PHE A 71 3.14 20.25 29.43
CA PHE A 71 2.84 21.25 28.42
C PHE A 71 3.92 21.33 27.34
N LEU A 72 5.20 21.34 27.74
CA LEU A 72 6.33 21.32 26.80
C LEU A 72 6.37 20.03 25.98
N SER A 73 6.13 18.88 26.62
CA SER A 73 6.06 17.57 25.95
C SER A 73 4.92 17.53 24.92
N LEU A 74 3.76 18.11 25.25
CA LEU A 74 2.62 18.20 24.33
C LEU A 74 2.96 19.05 23.10
N ILE A 75 3.58 20.20 23.30
CA ILE A 75 4.01 21.07 22.19
C ILE A 75 5.04 20.36 21.31
N ALA A 76 6.06 19.76 21.93
CA ALA A 76 7.08 19.01 21.22
C ALA A 76 6.48 17.86 20.41
N GLY A 77 5.60 17.06 21.02
CA GLY A 77 4.90 15.95 20.35
C GLY A 77 4.10 16.40 19.13
N ILE A 78 3.35 17.50 19.24
CA ILE A 78 2.59 18.05 18.11
C ILE A 78 3.52 18.50 16.97
N LEU A 79 4.64 19.15 17.29
CA LEU A 79 5.61 19.59 16.27
C LEU A 79 6.31 18.41 15.59
N PHE A 80 6.71 17.38 16.35
CA PHE A 80 7.30 16.16 15.81
C PHE A 80 6.34 15.43 14.87
N ILE A 81 5.09 15.23 15.28
CA ILE A 81 4.07 14.55 14.46
C ILE A 81 3.81 15.33 13.16
N LYS A 82 3.67 16.66 13.25
CA LYS A 82 3.46 17.51 12.05
C LYS A 82 4.60 17.39 11.05
N ASN A 83 5.84 17.39 11.53
CA ASN A 83 7.01 17.27 10.65
C ASN A 83 7.15 15.86 10.08
N ALA A 84 6.91 14.82 10.88
CA ALA A 84 6.97 13.42 10.44
C ALA A 84 5.90 13.09 9.38
N LEU A 85 4.71 13.70 9.45
CA LEU A 85 3.62 13.46 8.50
C LEU A 85 3.63 14.41 7.29
N LYS A 86 4.46 15.46 7.29
CA LYS A 86 4.58 16.41 6.18
C LYS A 86 4.94 15.73 4.84
N PRO A 87 5.86 14.75 4.77
CA PRO A 87 6.15 14.01 3.54
C PRO A 87 4.93 13.26 3.01
N VAL A 88 4.16 12.63 3.89
CA VAL A 88 2.94 11.89 3.53
C VAL A 88 1.91 12.82 2.91
N ALA A 89 1.68 13.99 3.50
CA ALA A 89 0.77 14.99 2.94
C ALA A 89 1.20 15.47 1.54
N LYS A 90 2.51 15.63 1.30
CA LYS A 90 3.05 15.97 -0.02
C LYS A 90 2.79 14.88 -1.05
N ILE A 91 2.99 13.61 -0.67
CA ILE A 91 2.70 12.45 -1.51
C ILE A 91 1.21 12.42 -1.87
N VAL A 92 0.32 12.57 -0.89
CA VAL A 92 -1.14 12.59 -1.12
C VAL A 92 -1.53 13.67 -2.12
N LYS A 93 -0.98 14.88 -1.97
CA LYS A 93 -1.23 15.98 -2.91
C LYS A 93 -0.74 15.64 -4.32
N ASN A 94 0.49 15.13 -4.44
CA ASN A 94 1.05 14.72 -5.73
C ASN A 94 0.19 13.64 -6.40
N VAL A 95 -0.35 12.70 -5.62
CA VAL A 95 -1.26 11.65 -6.13
C VAL A 95 -2.59 12.24 -6.59
N GLN A 96 -3.17 13.18 -5.84
CA GLN A 96 -4.42 13.85 -6.22
C GLN A 96 -4.29 14.64 -7.53
N ASP A 97 -3.09 15.16 -7.83
CA ASP A 97 -2.79 15.88 -9.07
C ASP A 97 -2.58 14.94 -10.28
N ILE A 98 -2.56 13.62 -10.07
CA ILE A 98 -2.49 12.62 -11.15
C ILE A 98 -3.90 12.33 -11.63
N GLU A 99 -4.25 12.92 -12.76
CA GLU A 99 -5.50 12.63 -13.44
C GLU A 99 -5.37 11.37 -14.33
N ALA A 100 -6.49 10.67 -14.56
CA ALA A 100 -6.54 9.50 -15.44
C ALA A 100 -6.05 9.79 -16.88
N LYS A 101 -6.11 11.05 -17.32
CA LYS A 101 -5.63 11.49 -18.64
C LYS A 101 -4.11 11.63 -18.72
N ASP A 102 -3.43 11.74 -17.58
CA ASP A 102 -1.98 11.96 -17.50
C ASP A 102 -1.33 11.07 -16.43
N LEU A 103 -1.29 9.77 -16.72
CA LEU A 103 -0.59 8.77 -15.93
C LEU A 103 0.94 8.82 -16.13
N SER A 104 1.47 9.78 -16.88
CA SER A 104 2.92 9.92 -17.13
C SER A 104 3.64 10.59 -15.96
N LYS A 105 2.91 11.35 -15.14
CA LYS A 105 3.43 11.96 -13.92
C LYS A 105 3.93 10.90 -12.93
N ARG A 106 4.95 11.26 -12.18
CA ARG A 106 5.54 10.44 -11.12
C ARG A 106 5.65 11.26 -9.84
N ILE A 107 5.68 10.56 -8.73
CA ILE A 107 5.92 11.16 -7.42
C ILE A 107 7.43 11.28 -7.25
N ASP A 108 7.91 12.51 -7.01
CA ASP A 108 9.31 12.77 -6.73
C ASP A 108 9.78 12.03 -5.48
N ARG A 109 10.96 11.40 -5.57
CA ARG A 109 11.59 10.77 -4.41
C ARG A 109 12.09 11.82 -3.43
N ILE A 110 12.04 11.47 -2.15
CA ILE A 110 12.49 12.33 -1.07
C ILE A 110 13.93 11.95 -0.65
N ASN A 111 14.42 10.78 -1.08
CA ASN A 111 15.76 10.24 -0.81
C ASN A 111 16.04 10.19 0.71
N SER A 112 15.04 9.75 1.46
CA SER A 112 15.08 9.49 2.89
C SER A 112 15.56 8.06 3.18
N ASP A 113 15.58 7.18 2.16
CA ASP A 113 15.96 5.76 2.25
C ASP A 113 15.19 4.99 3.35
N ASP A 114 13.94 5.40 3.58
CA ASP A 114 13.04 4.89 4.62
C ASP A 114 11.77 4.26 4.02
N GLU A 115 10.80 3.95 4.89
CA GLU A 115 9.50 3.41 4.51
C GLU A 115 8.70 4.34 3.57
N ILE A 116 8.94 5.66 3.64
CA ILE A 116 8.26 6.64 2.80
C ILE A 116 8.78 6.54 1.37
N ASP A 117 10.08 6.38 1.16
CA ASP A 117 10.62 6.16 -0.19
C ASP A 117 10.17 4.82 -0.77
N ASN A 118 10.09 3.76 0.05
CA ASN A 118 9.53 2.48 -0.40
C ASN A 118 8.06 2.61 -0.85
N LEU A 119 7.26 3.41 -0.15
CA LEU A 119 5.89 3.73 -0.56
C LEU A 119 5.86 4.47 -1.91
N ILE A 120 6.73 5.46 -2.11
CA ILE A 120 6.84 6.22 -3.37
C ILE A 120 7.19 5.28 -4.53
N ILE A 121 8.17 4.38 -4.34
CA ILE A 121 8.57 3.39 -5.34
C ILE A 121 7.39 2.49 -5.70
N THR A 122 6.69 1.98 -4.70
CA THR A 122 5.56 1.08 -4.88
C THR A 122 4.43 1.76 -5.66
N PHE A 123 4.14 3.02 -5.34
CA PHE A 123 3.13 3.80 -6.05
C PHE A 123 3.52 4.09 -7.50
N ASN A 124 4.77 4.50 -7.75
CA ASN A 124 5.28 4.74 -9.10
C ASN A 124 5.29 3.45 -9.95
N ASN A 125 5.52 2.29 -9.35
CA ASN A 125 5.40 0.99 -10.02
C ASN A 125 3.94 0.69 -10.39
N MET A 126 2.98 0.95 -9.50
CA MET A 126 1.55 0.83 -9.80
C MET A 126 1.14 1.76 -10.94
N LEU A 127 1.56 3.03 -10.91
CA LEU A 127 1.31 4.00 -12.00
C LEU A 127 1.86 3.51 -13.34
N SER A 128 3.07 2.95 -13.34
CA SER A 128 3.69 2.41 -14.56
C SER A 128 2.90 1.22 -15.13
N ARG A 129 2.33 0.36 -14.28
CA ARG A 129 1.45 -0.74 -14.69
C ARG A 129 0.14 -0.20 -15.26
N LEU A 130 -0.47 0.80 -14.62
CA LEU A 130 -1.69 1.45 -15.10
C LEU A 130 -1.48 2.13 -16.46
N GLU A 131 -0.42 2.92 -16.59
CA GLU A 131 -0.06 3.61 -17.82
C GLU A 131 0.13 2.62 -18.98
N SER A 132 0.84 1.52 -18.72
CA SER A 132 1.05 0.45 -19.71
C SER A 132 -0.26 -0.21 -20.12
N GLY A 133 -1.14 -0.51 -19.16
CA GLY A 133 -2.47 -1.05 -19.43
C GLY A 133 -3.32 -0.11 -20.27
N PHE A 134 -3.37 1.18 -19.90
CA PHE A 134 -4.15 2.19 -20.61
C PHE A 134 -3.62 2.42 -22.03
N LYS A 135 -2.30 2.47 -22.24
CA LYS A 135 -1.67 2.54 -23.57
C LYS A 135 -2.05 1.35 -24.45
N ASN A 136 -2.15 0.15 -23.88
CA ASN A 136 -2.56 -1.05 -24.61
C ASN A 136 -4.03 -0.99 -25.01
N ILE A 137 -4.92 -0.61 -24.08
CA ILE A 137 -6.35 -0.41 -24.35
C ILE A 137 -6.57 0.63 -25.45
N LYS A 138 -5.86 1.77 -25.38
CA LYS A 138 -5.95 2.84 -26.39
C LYS A 138 -5.52 2.35 -27.77
N ARG A 139 -4.36 1.69 -27.87
CA ARG A 139 -3.87 1.13 -29.14
C ARG A 139 -4.83 0.06 -29.69
N PHE A 140 -5.34 -0.81 -28.83
CA PHE A 140 -6.32 -1.81 -29.20
C PHE A 140 -7.60 -1.17 -29.76
N SER A 141 -8.20 -0.21 -29.04
CA SER A 141 -9.41 0.48 -29.49
C SER A 141 -9.22 1.18 -30.83
N GLN A 142 -8.08 1.84 -31.05
CA GLN A 142 -7.76 2.48 -32.32
C GLN A 142 -7.65 1.46 -33.46
N ASN A 143 -6.87 0.39 -33.26
CA ASN A 143 -6.66 -0.64 -34.28
C ASN A 143 -7.96 -1.38 -34.62
N VAL A 144 -8.72 -1.81 -33.61
CA VAL A 144 -10.00 -2.50 -33.78
C VAL A 144 -11.00 -1.65 -34.54
N SER A 145 -11.09 -0.35 -34.20
CA SER A 145 -12.00 0.55 -34.90
C SER A 145 -11.69 0.60 -36.38
N HIS A 146 -10.41 0.76 -36.76
CA HIS A 146 -10.02 0.82 -38.17
C HIS A 146 -10.20 -0.50 -38.92
N GLU A 147 -9.85 -1.63 -38.28
CA GLU A 147 -9.95 -2.96 -38.90
C GLU A 147 -11.41 -3.42 -39.10
N LEU A 148 -12.34 -2.96 -38.27
CA LEU A 148 -13.77 -3.29 -38.41
C LEU A 148 -14.53 -2.29 -39.29
N ILE A 149 -14.24 -1.00 -39.20
CA ILE A 149 -14.95 0.05 -39.97
C ILE A 149 -14.72 -0.11 -41.48
N THR A 150 -13.51 -0.48 -41.90
CA THR A 150 -13.15 -0.59 -43.32
C THR A 150 -14.01 -1.63 -44.05
N PRO A 151 -14.02 -2.93 -43.68
CA PRO A 151 -14.85 -3.93 -44.35
C PRO A 151 -16.35 -3.63 -44.22
N LEU A 152 -16.80 -3.06 -43.08
CA LEU A 152 -18.19 -2.64 -42.91
C LEU A 152 -18.58 -1.54 -43.92
N THR A 153 -17.68 -0.59 -44.16
CA THR A 153 -17.89 0.48 -45.15
C THR A 153 -17.95 -0.09 -46.57
N ILE A 154 -17.11 -1.07 -46.90
CA ILE A 154 -17.13 -1.75 -48.20
C ILE A 154 -18.45 -2.51 -48.39
N ILE A 155 -18.86 -3.33 -47.42
CA ILE A 155 -20.14 -4.05 -47.46
C ILE A 155 -21.30 -3.09 -47.69
N ARG A 156 -21.36 -1.99 -46.93
CA ARG A 156 -22.40 -0.97 -47.10
C ARG A 156 -22.36 -0.35 -48.50
N GLY A 157 -21.17 0.00 -48.99
CA GLY A 157 -21.00 0.58 -50.34
C GLY A 157 -21.44 -0.37 -51.45
N GLU A 158 -21.09 -1.65 -51.37
CA GLU A 158 -21.52 -2.69 -52.31
C GLU A 158 -23.05 -2.81 -52.34
N ILE A 159 -23.69 -2.81 -51.16
CA ILE A 159 -25.15 -2.87 -51.04
C ILE A 159 -25.81 -1.60 -51.59
N GLU A 160 -25.32 -0.41 -51.23
CA GLU A 160 -25.84 0.88 -51.73
C GLU A 160 -25.73 0.98 -53.25
N VAL A 161 -24.57 0.59 -53.80
CA VAL A 161 -24.37 0.49 -55.24
C VAL A 161 -25.36 -0.50 -55.82
N GLY A 162 -25.54 -1.67 -55.21
CA GLY A 162 -26.56 -2.68 -55.47
C GLY A 162 -27.97 -2.12 -55.66
N LEU A 163 -28.40 -1.31 -54.70
CA LEU A 163 -29.76 -0.79 -54.61
C LEU A 163 -30.03 0.45 -55.47
N ARG A 164 -28.99 1.15 -55.95
CA ARG A 164 -29.14 2.43 -56.68
C ARG A 164 -29.97 2.35 -57.97
N LYS A 165 -29.99 1.21 -58.65
CA LYS A 165 -30.80 0.98 -59.86
C LYS A 165 -31.01 -0.51 -60.10
N LYS A 166 -32.07 -0.87 -60.83
CA LYS A 166 -32.28 -2.26 -61.28
C LYS A 166 -31.10 -2.73 -62.13
N ARG A 167 -30.57 -3.90 -61.80
CA ARG A 167 -29.47 -4.58 -62.50
C ARG A 167 -29.85 -5.97 -62.99
N LYS A 168 -29.01 -6.56 -63.84
CA LYS A 168 -29.17 -7.96 -64.27
C LYS A 168 -28.86 -8.91 -63.11
N HIS A 169 -29.42 -10.12 -63.16
CA HIS A 169 -29.25 -11.14 -62.11
C HIS A 169 -27.77 -11.40 -61.75
N ASN A 170 -26.92 -11.61 -62.76
CA ASN A 170 -25.47 -11.84 -62.59
C ASN A 170 -24.74 -10.68 -61.88
N GLU A 171 -25.18 -9.43 -62.06
CA GLU A 171 -24.58 -8.29 -61.36
C GLU A 171 -24.93 -8.28 -59.87
N TYR A 172 -26.16 -8.67 -59.50
CA TYR A 172 -26.52 -8.82 -58.09
C TYR A 172 -25.77 -9.98 -57.43
N GLU A 173 -25.61 -11.09 -58.14
CA GLU A 173 -24.85 -12.24 -57.64
C GLU A 173 -23.39 -11.87 -57.34
N LYS A 174 -22.77 -11.04 -58.19
CA LYS A 174 -21.42 -10.51 -57.93
C LYS A 174 -21.37 -9.63 -56.68
N ILE A 175 -22.31 -8.72 -56.51
CA ILE A 175 -22.38 -7.81 -55.35
C ILE A 175 -22.58 -8.61 -54.05
N LEU A 176 -23.48 -9.60 -54.07
CA LEU A 176 -23.73 -10.46 -52.91
C LEU A 176 -22.50 -11.32 -52.57
N ASN A 177 -21.80 -11.85 -53.58
CA ASN A 177 -20.56 -12.58 -53.36
C ASN A 177 -19.45 -11.68 -52.78
N GLN A 178 -19.32 -10.44 -53.27
CA GLN A 178 -18.36 -9.48 -52.75
C GLN A 178 -18.66 -9.12 -51.29
N ALA A 179 -19.92 -8.81 -50.97
CA ALA A 179 -20.37 -8.56 -49.60
C ALA A 179 -20.13 -9.76 -48.68
N LEU A 180 -20.31 -10.99 -49.17
CA LEU A 180 -20.04 -12.22 -48.42
C LEU A 180 -18.54 -12.41 -48.14
N ILE A 181 -17.67 -12.09 -49.11
CA ILE A 181 -16.20 -12.13 -48.92
C ILE A 181 -15.78 -11.14 -47.83
N GLU A 182 -16.30 -9.91 -47.87
CA GLU A 182 -15.98 -8.90 -46.85
C GLU A 182 -16.53 -9.28 -45.48
N THR A 183 -17.72 -9.89 -45.42
CA THR A 183 -18.30 -10.38 -44.16
C THR A 183 -17.43 -11.48 -43.53
N LYS A 184 -16.90 -12.41 -44.34
CA LYS A 184 -15.95 -13.43 -43.86
C LYS A 184 -14.63 -12.81 -43.37
N THR A 185 -14.16 -11.75 -44.03
CA THR A 185 -12.97 -11.01 -43.60
C THR A 185 -13.21 -10.34 -42.25
N LEU A 186 -14.34 -9.66 -42.07
CA LEU A 186 -14.76 -9.08 -40.79
C LEU A 186 -14.82 -10.14 -39.68
N GLN A 187 -15.45 -11.29 -39.96
CA GLN A 187 -15.53 -12.40 -39.00
C GLN A 187 -14.14 -12.88 -38.57
N LYS A 188 -13.22 -13.08 -39.52
CA LYS A 188 -11.86 -13.48 -39.22
C LYS A 188 -11.12 -12.45 -38.36
N SER A 189 -11.33 -11.16 -38.60
CA SER A 189 -10.76 -10.11 -37.75
C SER A 189 -11.30 -10.19 -36.32
N ILE A 190 -12.61 -10.39 -36.15
CA ILE A 190 -13.23 -10.59 -34.82
C ILE A 190 -12.65 -11.83 -34.12
N ASP A 191 -12.52 -12.94 -34.83
CA ASP A 191 -11.96 -14.19 -34.28
C ASP A 191 -10.51 -13.97 -33.82
N ASN A 192 -9.69 -13.26 -34.60
CA ASN A 192 -8.33 -12.90 -34.22
C ASN A 192 -8.29 -12.02 -32.96
N LEU A 193 -9.21 -11.06 -32.83
CA LEU A 193 -9.29 -10.19 -31.65
C LEU A 193 -9.70 -10.98 -30.40
N LEU A 194 -10.67 -11.89 -30.52
CA LEU A 194 -11.08 -12.78 -29.44
C LEU A 194 -9.94 -13.71 -29.02
N PHE A 195 -9.22 -14.27 -30.00
CA PHE A 195 -8.02 -15.08 -29.75
C PHE A 195 -7.00 -14.28 -28.94
N LEU A 196 -6.66 -13.05 -29.33
CA LEU A 196 -5.68 -12.23 -28.61
C LEU A 196 -6.12 -11.87 -27.18
N TYR A 197 -7.43 -11.73 -26.94
CA TYR A 197 -7.95 -11.43 -25.60
C TYR A 197 -7.99 -12.66 -24.68
N SER A 198 -8.25 -13.84 -25.24
CA SER A 198 -8.35 -15.09 -24.49
C SER A 198 -7.02 -15.61 -23.94
N PHE A 199 -5.87 -15.07 -24.38
CA PHE A 199 -4.56 -15.50 -23.89
C PHE A 199 -3.94 -14.49 -22.92
N ASP A 200 -3.85 -14.87 -21.65
CA ASP A 200 -2.99 -14.17 -20.69
C ASP A 200 -1.51 -14.43 -21.06
N LYS A 201 -0.67 -13.40 -21.04
CA LYS A 201 0.78 -13.51 -21.32
C LYS A 201 1.47 -14.53 -20.41
N ASN A 202 0.95 -14.74 -19.21
CA ASN A 202 1.47 -15.75 -18.30
C ASN A 202 1.09 -17.20 -18.67
N GLU A 203 -0.02 -17.40 -19.39
CA GLU A 203 -0.40 -18.71 -19.90
C GLU A 203 0.32 -19.07 -21.20
N ILE A 204 0.54 -18.09 -22.09
CA ILE A 204 1.34 -18.28 -23.31
C ILE A 204 2.75 -18.78 -22.96
N LYS A 205 3.38 -18.21 -21.93
CA LYS A 205 4.71 -18.65 -21.46
C LYS A 205 4.75 -20.10 -20.99
N LYS A 206 3.66 -20.61 -20.43
CA LYS A 206 3.56 -22.01 -19.97
C LYS A 206 3.28 -22.99 -21.10
N SER A 207 2.84 -22.52 -22.27
CA SER A 207 2.56 -23.39 -23.42
C SER A 207 3.76 -23.58 -24.35
N PHE A 208 4.87 -22.90 -24.14
CA PHE A 208 6.08 -23.14 -24.92
C PHE A 208 6.64 -24.52 -24.58
N LYS A 209 6.88 -25.31 -25.63
CA LYS A 209 7.58 -26.60 -25.57
C LYS A 209 8.76 -26.54 -26.52
N GLU A 210 9.79 -27.32 -26.23
CA GLU A 210 10.85 -27.56 -27.21
C GLU A 210 10.26 -28.28 -28.42
N PHE A 211 10.59 -27.82 -29.62
CA PHE A 211 10.15 -28.42 -30.87
C PHE A 211 11.27 -28.34 -31.91
N TYR A 212 11.26 -29.30 -32.84
CA TYR A 212 12.18 -29.34 -33.97
C TYR A 212 11.67 -28.41 -35.07
N LEU A 213 12.42 -27.35 -35.35
CA LEU A 213 12.00 -26.32 -36.31
C LEU A 213 11.89 -26.87 -37.72
N ASP A 214 12.76 -27.81 -38.11
CA ASP A 214 12.75 -28.51 -39.38
C ASP A 214 11.48 -29.35 -39.58
N GLU A 215 11.00 -30.03 -38.54
CA GLU A 215 9.75 -30.79 -38.57
C GLU A 215 8.54 -29.85 -38.77
N LEU A 216 8.46 -28.77 -37.99
CA LEU A 216 7.38 -27.79 -38.09
C LEU A 216 7.37 -27.09 -39.46
N VAL A 217 8.54 -26.68 -39.96
CA VAL A 217 8.66 -26.03 -41.27
C VAL A 217 8.24 -26.99 -42.39
N THR A 218 8.61 -28.26 -42.29
CA THR A 218 8.21 -29.29 -43.26
C THR A 218 6.71 -29.55 -43.22
N GLU A 219 6.12 -29.64 -42.03
CA GLU A 219 4.67 -29.83 -41.84
C GLU A 219 3.87 -28.67 -42.46
N ILE A 220 4.23 -27.43 -42.12
CA ILE A 220 3.58 -26.24 -42.67
C ILE A 220 3.77 -26.15 -44.18
N PHE A 221 4.98 -26.47 -44.69
CA PHE A 221 5.25 -26.47 -46.12
C PHE A 221 4.35 -27.47 -46.86
N LEU A 222 4.18 -28.69 -46.34
CA LEU A 222 3.31 -29.70 -46.93
C LEU A 222 1.84 -29.28 -46.88
N GLU A 223 1.39 -28.66 -45.79
CA GLU A 223 0.04 -28.11 -45.66
C GLU A 223 -0.22 -27.00 -46.69
N LYS A 224 0.70 -26.02 -46.81
CA LYS A 224 0.54 -24.88 -47.72
C LYS A 224 0.81 -25.22 -49.18
N GLN A 225 1.63 -26.23 -49.47
CA GLN A 225 1.85 -26.72 -50.83
C GLN A 225 0.54 -27.21 -51.45
N LYS A 226 -0.34 -27.87 -50.67
CA LYS A 226 -1.68 -28.28 -51.13
C LYS A 226 -2.53 -27.09 -51.58
N LEU A 227 -2.47 -25.98 -50.86
CA LEU A 227 -3.18 -24.73 -51.19
C LEU A 227 -2.52 -23.96 -52.36
N SER A 228 -1.20 -24.08 -52.52
CA SER A 228 -0.44 -23.38 -53.57
C SER A 228 -0.77 -23.87 -54.98
N LYS A 229 -1.07 -25.16 -55.13
CA LYS A 229 -1.49 -25.76 -56.41
C LYS A 229 -2.77 -25.14 -56.95
N THR A 230 -3.64 -24.64 -56.08
CA THR A 230 -4.90 -23.98 -56.43
C THR A 230 -4.72 -22.53 -56.87
N ARG A 231 -3.60 -21.89 -56.51
CA ARG A 231 -3.34 -20.45 -56.77
C ARG A 231 -2.15 -20.19 -57.70
N SER A 232 -1.56 -21.23 -58.30
CA SER A 232 -0.39 -21.11 -59.19
C SER A 232 0.83 -20.44 -58.54
N ILE A 233 1.01 -20.63 -57.24
CA ILE A 233 2.16 -20.11 -56.49
C ILE A 233 3.18 -21.25 -56.33
N ILE A 234 4.44 -21.00 -56.67
CA ILE A 234 5.52 -21.98 -56.50
C ILE A 234 6.12 -21.79 -55.11
N LEU A 235 6.05 -22.82 -54.27
CA LEU A 235 6.72 -22.88 -52.97
C LEU A 235 7.95 -23.79 -53.08
N SER A 236 9.13 -23.23 -52.80
CA SER A 236 10.40 -23.97 -52.75
C SER A 236 11.07 -23.80 -51.39
N LEU A 237 11.39 -24.91 -50.73
CA LEU A 237 12.25 -24.93 -49.54
C LEU A 237 13.71 -24.92 -49.99
N ILE A 238 14.44 -23.85 -49.70
CA ILE A 238 15.87 -23.73 -49.99
C ILE A 238 16.61 -24.07 -48.69
N ASN A 239 17.37 -25.17 -48.71
CA ASN A 239 18.18 -25.56 -47.57
C ASN A 239 19.44 -24.66 -47.54
N ILE A 240 19.57 -23.84 -46.49
CA ILE A 240 20.66 -22.85 -46.38
C ILE A 240 21.99 -23.50 -45.91
N ASN A 241 21.97 -24.77 -45.48
CA ASN A 241 23.17 -25.49 -45.02
C ASN A 241 23.91 -26.26 -46.12
N GLN A 242 24.31 -25.55 -47.18
CA GLN A 242 25.42 -25.97 -48.04
C GLN A 242 26.37 -24.79 -48.29
N SER A 243 26.99 -24.30 -47.22
CA SER A 243 28.28 -23.61 -47.31
C SER A 243 29.24 -24.32 -46.37
N GLN A 244 30.28 -24.87 -46.99
CA GLN A 244 31.41 -25.60 -46.40
C GLN A 244 32.05 -24.88 -45.22
#